data_AF-Q4RCI0-F1
#
_entry.id   AF-Q4RCI0-F1
#
_cell.length_a   1.000
_cell.length_b   1.000
_cell.length_c   1.000
_cell.angle_alpha   90.00
_cell.angle_beta   90.00
_cell.angle_gamma   90.00
#
_symmetry.space_group_name_H-M   'P 1'
#
loop_
_entity.id
_entity.type
_entity.pdbx_description
1 polymer ?
#
loop_
_entity_poly.entity_id
_entity_poly.type
_entity_poly.pdbx_seq_one_letter_code
_entity_poly.pdbx_strand_id
1 'polypeptide(L)'
;RIGNMLVKNDNYCKFEEWMMTILDKMVMEKKNEGTRWTPSKMIHRLGKEINNPESVYYWAYKLTFYCALCQNNIPVFSPALTDGSLGDMIYFHSFKNPGLVLDLVEDIRKINSQAISAKRTGMIILGGGLIKHHISNANLMRNGADYAVFVNTGQEFDGSDSGARPDEAVSWGKIKTDAKPVKVL
;
A
#
# COMPACT_ATOMS: atom_id res chain seq x y z
N ARG A 1 14.00 15.83 8.97
CA ARG A 1 12.83 16.59 9.48
C ARG A 1 11.60 16.16 8.70
N ILE A 2 10.50 15.85 9.37
CA ILE A 2 9.21 15.49 8.74
C ILE A 2 8.15 16.40 9.37
N GLY A 3 7.85 17.54 8.74
CA GLY A 3 7.01 18.58 9.35
C GLY A 3 7.61 19.08 10.68
N ASN A 4 6.94 18.78 11.78
CA ASN A 4 7.35 19.07 13.16
C ASN A 4 8.10 17.92 13.85
N MET A 5 8.34 16.78 13.18
CA MET A 5 9.04 15.62 13.73
C MET A 5 10.52 15.58 13.29
N LEU A 6 11.35 14.96 14.14
CA LEU A 6 12.76 14.71 13.88
C LEU A 6 13.02 13.20 13.82
N VAL A 7 13.73 12.77 12.78
CA VAL A 7 14.21 11.39 12.59
C VAL A 7 15.72 11.49 12.43
N LYS A 8 16.47 10.80 13.29
CA LYS A 8 17.94 10.77 13.26
C LYS A 8 18.42 9.88 12.12
N ASN A 9 19.56 10.23 11.51
CA ASN A 9 20.15 9.41 10.44
C ASN A 9 20.55 8.01 10.93
N ASP A 10 20.94 7.87 12.19
CA ASP A 10 21.26 6.57 12.81
C ASP A 10 20.12 5.56 12.69
N ASN A 11 18.86 6.02 12.58
CA ASN A 11 17.71 5.14 12.36
C ASN A 11 17.77 4.48 10.97
N TYR A 12 18.25 5.20 9.95
CA TYR A 12 18.40 4.68 8.59
C TYR A 12 19.59 3.73 8.48
N CYS A 13 20.68 3.95 9.22
CA CYS A 13 21.80 3.00 9.27
C CYS A 13 21.36 1.65 9.86
N LYS A 14 20.59 1.68 10.96
CA LYS A 14 20.00 0.46 11.55
C LYS A 14 19.00 -0.21 10.60
N PHE A 15 18.24 0.58 9.85
CA PHE A 15 17.32 0.07 8.84
C PHE A 15 18.06 -0.62 7.69
N GLU A 16 19.18 -0.07 7.22
CA GLU A 16 20.03 -0.67 6.20
C GLU A 16 20.54 -2.06 6.64
N GLU A 17 21.14 -2.14 7.83
CA GLU A 17 21.66 -3.41 8.38
C GLU A 17 20.59 -4.49 8.44
N TRP A 18 19.38 -4.13 8.88
CA TRP A 18 18.24 -5.04 8.94
C TRP A 18 17.75 -5.44 7.53
N MET A 19 17.55 -4.46 6.63
CA MET A 19 17.00 -4.68 5.30
C MET A 19 17.88 -5.52 4.40
N MET A 20 19.20 -5.29 4.41
CA MET A 20 20.13 -5.97 3.50
C MET A 20 20.05 -7.50 3.65
N THR A 21 19.96 -7.99 4.89
CA THR A 21 19.83 -9.43 5.17
C THR A 21 18.53 -10.04 4.60
N ILE A 22 17.46 -9.26 4.55
CA ILE A 22 16.16 -9.70 4.03
C ILE A 22 16.18 -9.68 2.50
N LEU A 23 16.76 -8.65 1.90
CA LEU A 23 16.87 -8.54 0.43
C LEU A 23 17.69 -9.69 -0.15
N ASP A 24 18.76 -10.11 0.52
CA ASP A 24 19.53 -11.28 0.11
C ASP A 24 18.69 -12.56 0.11
N LYS A 25 17.89 -12.80 1.17
CA LYS A 25 16.95 -13.93 1.21
C LYS A 25 15.93 -13.85 0.08
N MET A 26 15.38 -12.66 -0.18
CA MET A 26 14.41 -12.47 -1.26
C MET A 26 14.98 -12.79 -2.64
N VAL A 27 16.23 -12.39 -2.91
CA VAL A 27 16.91 -12.71 -4.18
C VAL A 27 17.21 -14.21 -4.27
N MET A 28 17.61 -14.86 -3.17
CA MET A 28 17.80 -16.31 -3.14
C MET A 28 16.49 -17.07 -3.39
N GLU A 29 15.40 -16.70 -2.74
CA GLU A 29 14.07 -17.31 -2.93
C GLU A 29 13.59 -17.11 -4.38
N LYS A 30 13.87 -15.95 -4.98
CA LYS A 30 13.59 -15.75 -6.42
C LYS A 30 14.42 -16.69 -7.31
N LYS A 31 15.72 -16.85 -7.04
CA LYS A 31 16.62 -17.69 -7.85
C LYS A 31 16.32 -19.18 -7.70
N ASN A 32 16.00 -19.63 -6.49
CA ASN A 32 15.85 -21.05 -6.17
C ASN A 32 14.41 -21.54 -6.34
N GLU A 33 13.42 -20.73 -5.95
CA GLU A 33 12.00 -21.13 -5.90
C GLU A 33 11.18 -20.49 -7.04
N GLY A 34 11.77 -19.56 -7.80
CA GLY A 34 11.05 -18.82 -8.83
C GLY A 34 10.07 -17.79 -8.28
N THR A 35 10.21 -17.40 -7.01
CA THR A 35 9.30 -16.47 -6.34
C THR A 35 9.23 -15.13 -7.06
N ARG A 36 8.02 -14.78 -7.51
CA ARG A 36 7.71 -13.47 -8.09
C ARG A 36 7.36 -12.49 -6.99
N TRP A 37 8.26 -11.55 -6.73
CA TRP A 37 8.05 -10.52 -5.73
C TRP A 37 7.17 -9.40 -6.28
N THR A 38 6.28 -8.92 -5.43
CA THR A 38 5.45 -7.74 -5.66
C THR A 38 5.56 -6.85 -4.42
N PRO A 39 5.22 -5.55 -4.49
CA PRO A 39 5.22 -4.69 -3.32
C PRO A 39 4.45 -5.27 -2.13
N SER A 40 3.26 -5.82 -2.36
CA SER A 40 2.44 -6.42 -1.30
C SER A 40 3.08 -7.66 -0.66
N LYS A 41 3.69 -8.55 -1.46
CA LYS A 41 4.42 -9.71 -0.95
C LYS A 41 5.66 -9.29 -0.14
N MET A 42 6.37 -8.28 -0.61
CA MET A 42 7.53 -7.73 0.10
C MET A 42 7.11 -7.14 1.45
N ILE A 43 6.09 -6.28 1.49
CA ILE A 43 5.59 -5.69 2.75
C ILE A 43 5.10 -6.78 3.71
N HIS A 44 4.40 -7.80 3.19
CA HIS A 44 3.97 -8.94 3.99
C HIS A 44 5.18 -9.71 4.60
N ARG A 45 6.26 -9.89 3.83
CA ARG A 45 7.52 -10.47 4.33
C ARG A 45 8.18 -9.58 5.39
N LEU A 46 8.22 -8.27 5.20
CA LEU A 46 8.76 -7.34 6.19
C LEU A 46 7.97 -7.37 7.50
N GLY A 47 6.64 -7.49 7.43
CA GLY A 47 5.78 -7.70 8.59
C GLY A 47 6.08 -8.99 9.36
N LYS A 48 6.47 -10.06 8.66
CA LYS A 48 6.95 -11.29 9.28
C LYS A 48 8.31 -11.12 9.97
N GLU A 49 9.28 -10.52 9.27
CA GLU A 49 10.67 -10.41 9.74
C GLU A 49 10.82 -9.40 10.89
N ILE A 50 10.00 -8.35 10.95
CA ILE A 50 10.08 -7.36 12.04
C ILE A 50 9.63 -7.94 13.39
N ASN A 51 8.72 -8.92 13.36
CA ASN A 51 8.23 -9.70 14.51
C ASN A 51 7.98 -8.88 15.80
N ASN A 52 7.45 -7.66 15.66
CA ASN A 52 7.21 -6.74 16.77
C ASN A 52 5.73 -6.32 16.80
N PRO A 53 5.00 -6.55 17.92
CA PRO A 53 3.59 -6.20 18.05
C PRO A 53 3.29 -4.68 18.00
N GLU A 54 4.29 -3.82 18.09
CA GLU A 54 4.11 -2.37 17.89
C GLU A 54 4.01 -1.99 16.40
N SER A 55 4.37 -2.89 15.49
CA SER A 55 4.35 -2.62 14.04
C SER A 55 2.97 -2.90 13.42
N VAL A 56 2.49 -1.95 12.62
CA VAL A 56 1.26 -2.12 11.82
C VAL A 56 1.41 -3.28 10.82
N TYR A 57 2.57 -3.39 10.16
CA TYR A 57 2.82 -4.44 9.17
C TYR A 57 2.99 -5.82 9.81
N TYR A 58 3.45 -5.87 11.07
CA TYR A 58 3.40 -7.11 11.84
C TYR A 58 1.96 -7.59 11.96
N TRP A 59 1.02 -6.74 12.38
CA TRP A 59 -0.39 -7.15 12.49
C TRP A 59 -1.01 -7.48 11.14
N ALA A 60 -0.73 -6.71 10.09
CA ALA A 60 -1.18 -7.01 8.74
C ALA A 60 -0.73 -8.42 8.28
N TYR A 61 0.49 -8.82 8.64
CA TYR A 61 0.99 -10.18 8.44
C TYR A 61 0.35 -11.20 9.39
N LYS A 62 0.30 -10.92 10.71
CA LYS A 62 0.00 -11.91 11.77
C LYS A 62 -1.48 -12.23 11.92
N LEU A 63 -2.37 -11.29 11.58
CA LEU A 63 -3.82 -11.53 11.51
C LEU A 63 -4.18 -12.66 10.53
N THR A 64 -3.26 -13.03 9.64
CA THR A 64 -3.33 -14.24 8.79
C THR A 64 -3.43 -15.55 9.60
N PHE A 65 -2.96 -15.60 10.87
CA PHE A 65 -2.84 -16.85 11.64
C PHE A 65 -3.89 -17.10 12.72
N TYR A 66 -4.64 -16.09 13.21
CA TYR A 66 -5.43 -16.22 14.45
C TYR A 66 -6.95 -16.27 14.29
N CYS A 67 -7.52 -16.03 13.10
CA CYS A 67 -8.97 -16.05 12.91
C CYS A 67 -9.40 -17.07 11.85
N ALA A 68 -9.94 -18.21 12.30
CA ALA A 68 -10.50 -19.23 11.42
C ALA A 68 -11.76 -18.76 10.64
N LEU A 69 -12.43 -17.70 11.13
CA LEU A 69 -13.64 -17.12 10.51
C LEU A 69 -13.33 -15.93 9.58
N CYS A 70 -12.13 -15.34 9.69
CA CYS A 70 -11.63 -14.29 8.82
C CYS A 70 -10.35 -14.80 8.16
N GLN A 71 -10.46 -15.52 7.04
CA GLN A 71 -9.34 -15.87 6.14
C GLN A 71 -8.76 -14.61 5.43
N ASN A 72 -8.59 -13.51 6.16
CA ASN A 72 -8.28 -12.19 5.62
C ASN A 72 -6.85 -11.81 5.99
N ASN A 73 -5.89 -12.33 5.22
CA ASN A 73 -4.62 -11.64 5.00
C ASN A 73 -4.94 -10.19 4.63
N ILE A 74 -4.48 -9.19 5.38
CA ILE A 74 -4.72 -7.78 5.03
C ILE A 74 -3.59 -7.39 4.07
N PRO A 75 -3.83 -7.36 2.74
CA PRO A 75 -2.80 -6.96 1.81
C PRO A 75 -2.51 -5.47 1.96
N VAL A 76 -1.23 -5.12 1.93
CA VAL A 76 -0.79 -3.73 1.85
C VAL A 76 -0.25 -3.49 0.46
N PHE A 77 -0.91 -2.62 -0.31
CA PHE A 77 -0.49 -2.28 -1.67
C PHE A 77 0.31 -0.97 -1.65
N SER A 78 1.45 -0.95 -2.33
CA SER A 78 2.25 0.27 -2.52
C SER A 78 2.86 0.27 -3.93
N PRO A 79 2.18 0.85 -4.94
CA PRO A 79 2.66 0.84 -6.32
C PRO A 79 4.00 1.58 -6.50
N ALA A 80 4.25 2.58 -5.65
CA ALA A 80 5.48 3.37 -5.64
C ALA A 80 6.37 2.99 -4.43
N LEU A 81 6.56 1.69 -4.17
CA LEU A 81 7.34 1.20 -3.02
C LEU A 81 8.81 1.68 -3.03
N THR A 82 9.34 2.03 -4.20
CA THR A 82 10.70 2.51 -4.39
C THR A 82 10.89 3.99 -4.06
N ASP A 83 9.82 4.76 -3.85
CA ASP A 83 9.90 6.19 -3.55
C ASP A 83 10.10 6.42 -2.04
N GLY A 84 11.30 6.10 -1.55
CA GLY A 84 11.69 6.31 -0.15
C GLY A 84 12.92 5.50 0.24
N SER A 85 13.24 5.48 1.55
CA SER A 85 14.46 4.81 2.05
C SER A 85 14.54 3.32 1.69
N LEU A 86 13.40 2.63 1.56
CA LEU A 86 13.40 1.25 1.08
C LEU A 86 13.90 1.13 -0.37
N GLY A 87 13.57 2.10 -1.22
CA GLY A 87 14.10 2.21 -2.58
C GLY A 87 15.61 2.40 -2.60
N ASP A 88 16.15 3.24 -1.72
CA ASP A 88 17.61 3.42 -1.57
C ASP A 88 18.30 2.10 -1.22
N MET A 89 17.70 1.32 -0.30
CA MET A 89 18.25 0.01 0.08
C MET A 89 18.21 -0.98 -1.08
N ILE A 90 17.10 -1.03 -1.83
CA ILE A 90 16.98 -1.86 -3.05
C ILE A 90 18.02 -1.43 -4.09
N TYR A 91 18.23 -0.12 -4.27
CA TYR A 91 19.22 0.42 -5.18
C TYR A 91 20.63 -0.03 -4.81
N PHE A 92 21.07 0.19 -3.56
CA PHE A 92 22.41 -0.25 -3.11
C PHE A 92 22.57 -1.77 -3.16
N HIS A 93 21.52 -2.51 -2.79
CA HIS A 93 21.51 -3.98 -2.85
C HIS A 93 21.69 -4.49 -4.27
N SER A 94 21.07 -3.83 -5.26
CA SER A 94 21.11 -4.26 -6.66
C SER A 94 22.52 -4.30 -7.27
N PHE A 95 23.45 -3.45 -6.81
CA PHE A 95 24.85 -3.50 -7.24
C PHE A 95 25.63 -4.67 -6.60
N LYS A 96 25.26 -5.07 -5.38
CA LYS A 96 25.92 -6.16 -4.65
C LYS A 96 25.38 -7.53 -5.07
N ASN A 97 24.06 -7.67 -5.18
CA ASN A 97 23.37 -8.91 -5.51
C ASN A 97 22.22 -8.62 -6.48
N PRO A 98 22.52 -8.47 -7.78
CA PRO A 98 21.51 -8.12 -8.77
C PRO A 98 20.46 -9.24 -8.93
N GLY A 99 19.24 -8.83 -9.28
CA GLY A 99 18.19 -9.74 -9.72
C GLY A 99 16.85 -9.59 -8.99
N LEU A 100 16.72 -8.74 -7.97
CA LEU A 100 15.41 -8.44 -7.40
C LEU A 100 14.53 -7.73 -8.43
N VAL A 101 13.30 -8.19 -8.61
CA VAL A 101 12.29 -7.54 -9.46
C VAL A 101 10.99 -7.49 -8.69
N LEU A 102 10.36 -6.31 -8.64
CA LEU A 102 9.06 -6.10 -8.04
C LEU A 102 8.04 -5.92 -9.16
N ASP A 103 7.14 -6.87 -9.32
CA ASP A 103 6.05 -6.82 -10.30
C ASP A 103 4.87 -6.02 -9.74
N LEU A 104 4.54 -4.91 -10.40
CA LEU A 104 3.40 -4.06 -10.08
C LEU A 104 2.10 -4.58 -10.71
N VAL A 105 2.19 -5.36 -11.79
CA VAL A 105 1.03 -5.85 -12.55
C VAL A 105 0.27 -6.90 -11.76
N GLU A 106 0.96 -7.78 -11.04
CA GLU A 106 0.31 -8.74 -10.16
C GLU A 106 -0.45 -8.01 -9.01
N ASP A 107 0.11 -6.94 -8.45
CA ASP A 107 -0.52 -6.18 -7.36
C ASP A 107 -1.76 -5.40 -7.82
N ILE A 108 -1.71 -4.73 -8.98
CA ILE A 108 -2.91 -4.04 -9.51
C ILE A 108 -4.03 -5.03 -9.83
N ARG A 109 -3.68 -6.24 -10.33
CA ARG A 109 -4.68 -7.30 -10.55
C ARG A 109 -5.32 -7.73 -9.24
N LYS A 110 -4.54 -7.88 -8.16
CA LYS A 110 -5.04 -8.29 -6.84
C LYS A 110 -6.00 -7.26 -6.26
N ILE A 111 -5.62 -5.99 -6.17
CA ILE A 111 -6.48 -4.96 -5.56
C ILE A 111 -7.78 -4.76 -6.36
N ASN A 112 -7.71 -4.77 -7.70
CA ASN A 112 -8.90 -4.64 -8.55
C ASN A 112 -9.80 -5.86 -8.42
N SER A 113 -9.24 -7.08 -8.42
CA SER A 113 -10.02 -8.32 -8.25
C SER A 113 -10.69 -8.36 -6.88
N GLN A 114 -10.01 -7.88 -5.84
CA GLN A 114 -10.57 -7.78 -4.49
C GLN A 114 -11.78 -6.84 -4.48
N ALA A 115 -11.70 -5.67 -5.13
CA ALA A 115 -12.83 -4.76 -5.24
C ALA A 115 -14.01 -5.37 -6.03
N ILE A 116 -13.75 -6.02 -7.18
CA ILE A 116 -14.79 -6.67 -8.01
C ILE A 116 -15.52 -7.76 -7.23
N SER A 117 -14.79 -8.59 -6.49
CA SER A 117 -15.36 -9.72 -5.74
C SER A 117 -16.17 -9.28 -4.49
N ALA A 118 -16.03 -8.03 -4.06
CA ALA A 118 -16.64 -7.54 -2.83
C ALA A 118 -18.13 -7.21 -3.01
N LYS A 119 -18.97 -7.82 -2.16
CA LYS A 119 -20.42 -7.54 -2.10
C LYS A 119 -20.72 -6.06 -1.86
N ARG A 120 -19.99 -5.44 -0.93
CA ARG A 120 -20.02 -4.00 -0.63
C ARG A 120 -18.61 -3.52 -0.32
N THR A 121 -18.31 -2.28 -0.64
CA THR A 121 -17.01 -1.66 -0.31
C THR A 121 -17.19 -0.31 0.36
N GLY A 122 -16.32 -0.06 1.34
CA GLY A 122 -16.19 1.24 2.01
C GLY A 122 -14.76 1.73 1.88
N MET A 123 -14.60 3.02 1.60
CA MET A 123 -13.29 3.68 1.51
C MET A 123 -13.12 4.66 2.67
N ILE A 124 -12.03 4.53 3.42
CA ILE A 124 -11.58 5.53 4.39
C ILE A 124 -10.20 5.98 3.93
N ILE A 125 -10.09 7.25 3.52
CA ILE A 125 -8.88 7.79 2.90
C ILE A 125 -8.38 8.96 3.73
N LEU A 126 -7.19 8.81 4.30
CA LEU A 126 -6.50 9.84 5.07
C LEU A 126 -5.41 10.45 4.18
N GLY A 127 -5.58 11.72 3.78
CA GLY A 127 -4.72 12.41 2.82
C GLY A 127 -5.20 12.30 1.36
N GLY A 128 -4.27 12.40 0.42
CA GLY A 128 -4.54 12.46 -1.03
C GLY A 128 -3.52 11.69 -1.86
N GLY A 129 -3.30 12.12 -3.11
CA GLY A 129 -2.27 11.58 -3.99
C GLY A 129 -2.50 10.12 -4.41
N LEU A 130 -1.42 9.36 -4.54
CA LEU A 130 -1.42 8.01 -5.09
C LEU A 130 -2.38 7.07 -4.33
N ILE A 131 -2.41 7.14 -3.00
CA ILE A 131 -3.26 6.25 -2.18
C ILE A 131 -4.75 6.51 -2.43
N LYS A 132 -5.16 7.78 -2.56
CA LYS A 132 -6.55 8.16 -2.84
C LYS A 132 -6.96 7.63 -4.20
N HIS A 133 -6.15 7.91 -5.21
CA HIS A 133 -6.45 7.52 -6.58
C HIS A 133 -6.48 6.01 -6.73
N HIS A 134 -5.49 5.29 -6.18
CA HIS A 134 -5.37 3.84 -6.34
C HIS A 134 -6.55 3.07 -5.73
N ILE A 135 -6.98 3.44 -4.52
CA ILE A 135 -8.15 2.84 -3.85
C ILE A 135 -9.44 3.16 -4.60
N SER A 136 -9.60 4.42 -5.04
CA SER A 136 -10.80 4.85 -5.78
C SER A 136 -10.89 4.18 -7.15
N ASN A 137 -9.74 4.01 -7.83
CA ASN A 137 -9.67 3.36 -9.14
C ASN A 137 -9.90 1.84 -9.06
N ALA A 138 -9.54 1.19 -7.95
CA ALA A 138 -9.95 -0.20 -7.73
C ALA A 138 -11.48 -0.33 -7.61
N ASN A 139 -12.13 0.62 -6.94
CA ASN A 139 -13.58 0.65 -6.80
C ASN A 139 -14.32 1.06 -8.08
N LEU A 140 -13.66 1.75 -9.02
CA LEU A 140 -14.21 1.96 -10.35
C LEU A 140 -14.56 0.64 -11.05
N MET A 141 -13.74 -0.40 -10.86
CA MET A 141 -13.93 -1.71 -11.50
C MET A 141 -15.21 -2.43 -11.08
N ARG A 142 -15.85 -1.99 -9.99
CA ARG A 142 -17.14 -2.49 -9.49
C ARG A 142 -18.28 -1.47 -9.60
N ASN A 143 -18.10 -0.45 -10.45
CA ASN A 143 -19.01 0.69 -10.62
C ASN A 143 -19.21 1.53 -9.35
N GLY A 144 -18.13 1.69 -8.58
CA GLY A 144 -18.05 2.63 -7.47
C GLY A 144 -18.16 1.99 -6.10
N ALA A 145 -17.63 2.69 -5.09
CA ALA A 145 -17.77 2.29 -3.69
C ALA A 145 -19.15 2.64 -3.12
N ASP A 146 -19.63 1.83 -2.16
CA ASP A 146 -20.91 2.04 -1.47
C ASP A 146 -20.81 3.11 -0.37
N TYR A 147 -19.63 3.23 0.24
CA TYR A 147 -19.36 4.22 1.29
C TYR A 147 -17.99 4.86 1.08
N ALA A 148 -17.86 6.15 1.36
CA ALA A 148 -16.58 6.87 1.26
C ALA A 148 -16.46 7.96 2.32
N VAL A 149 -15.32 7.98 3.01
CA VAL A 149 -14.94 9.03 3.95
C VAL A 149 -13.54 9.49 3.59
N PHE A 150 -13.40 10.78 3.27
CA PHE A 150 -12.13 11.43 2.97
C PHE A 150 -11.79 12.39 4.11
N VAL A 151 -10.56 12.32 4.62
CA VAL A 151 -10.02 13.26 5.60
C VAL A 151 -8.73 13.81 5.02
N ASN A 152 -8.77 15.03 4.50
CA ASN A 152 -7.60 15.65 3.87
C ASN A 152 -7.68 17.17 3.90
N THR A 153 -6.53 17.82 3.77
CA THR A 153 -6.42 19.28 3.75
C THR A 153 -6.41 19.87 2.33
N GLY A 154 -6.67 19.04 1.31
CA GLY A 154 -6.60 19.43 -0.10
C GLY A 154 -7.80 20.27 -0.52
N GLN A 155 -7.56 21.29 -1.34
CA GLN A 155 -8.58 22.23 -1.83
C GLN A 155 -8.84 22.01 -3.32
N GLU A 156 -10.06 22.26 -3.78
CA GLU A 156 -10.46 21.93 -5.16
C GLU A 156 -9.95 22.89 -6.23
N PHE A 157 -9.54 24.11 -5.86
CA PHE A 157 -9.26 25.19 -6.81
C PHE A 157 -8.09 24.91 -7.76
N ASP A 158 -7.18 24.03 -7.38
CA ASP A 158 -6.00 23.67 -8.18
C ASP A 158 -6.27 22.53 -9.17
N GLY A 159 -7.48 21.97 -9.17
CA GLY A 159 -7.88 20.85 -10.04
C GLY A 159 -7.15 19.53 -9.73
N SER A 160 -6.55 19.39 -8.55
CA SER A 160 -5.82 18.18 -8.17
C SER A 160 -6.76 17.05 -7.73
N ASP A 161 -6.42 15.79 -8.06
CA ASP A 161 -7.14 14.62 -7.50
C ASP A 161 -7.09 14.64 -5.96
N SER A 162 -5.99 15.10 -5.36
CA SER A 162 -5.86 15.21 -3.90
C SER A 162 -6.91 16.13 -3.27
N GLY A 163 -7.21 17.26 -3.90
CA GLY A 163 -8.17 18.27 -3.42
C GLY A 163 -9.61 18.03 -3.84
N ALA A 164 -9.85 17.18 -4.84
CA ALA A 164 -11.16 16.87 -5.39
C ALA A 164 -12.23 16.56 -4.33
N ARG A 165 -13.44 17.08 -4.56
CA ARG A 165 -14.62 16.72 -3.77
C ARG A 165 -15.06 15.29 -4.07
N PRO A 166 -15.73 14.59 -3.13
CA PRO A 166 -16.25 13.26 -3.40
C PRO A 166 -17.22 13.20 -4.59
N ASP A 167 -17.95 14.30 -4.86
CA ASP A 167 -18.85 14.41 -6.02
C ASP A 167 -18.12 14.24 -7.36
N GLU A 168 -16.84 14.63 -7.45
CA GLU A 168 -16.03 14.36 -8.63
C GLU A 168 -15.79 12.85 -8.77
N ALA A 169 -15.50 12.14 -7.69
CA ALA A 169 -15.35 10.69 -7.74
C ALA A 169 -16.65 9.97 -8.12
N VAL A 170 -17.83 10.57 -7.85
CA VAL A 170 -19.12 10.09 -8.35
C VAL A 170 -19.22 10.24 -9.88
N SER A 171 -18.79 11.37 -10.44
CA SER A 171 -18.85 11.59 -11.90
C SER A 171 -18.03 10.58 -12.70
N TRP A 172 -16.90 10.13 -12.14
CA TRP A 172 -16.05 9.09 -12.72
C TRP A 172 -16.58 7.66 -12.49
N GLY A 173 -17.59 7.45 -11.64
CA GLY A 173 -18.03 6.11 -11.23
C GLY A 173 -17.11 5.42 -10.23
N LYS A 174 -16.20 6.16 -9.58
CA LYS A 174 -15.34 5.67 -8.48
C LYS A 174 -16.11 5.55 -7.16
N ILE A 175 -17.19 6.33 -7.01
CA ILE A 175 -18.19 6.25 -5.93
C ILE A 175 -19.57 6.08 -6.58
N LYS A 176 -20.45 5.28 -5.97
CA LYS A 176 -21.81 5.11 -6.50
C LYS A 176 -22.64 6.38 -6.33
N THR A 177 -23.58 6.60 -7.24
CA THR A 177 -24.49 7.76 -7.21
C THR A 177 -25.44 7.78 -6.02
N ASP A 178 -25.75 6.62 -5.44
CA ASP A 178 -26.60 6.47 -4.24
C ASP A 178 -25.81 6.51 -2.92
N ALA A 179 -24.48 6.62 -2.99
CA ALA A 179 -23.63 6.72 -1.81
C ALA A 179 -23.78 8.08 -1.14
N LYS A 180 -23.47 8.13 0.16
CA LYS A 180 -23.42 9.37 0.95
C LYS A 180 -21.98 9.65 1.38
N PRO A 181 -21.12 10.14 0.47
CA PRO A 181 -19.72 10.34 0.79
C PRO A 181 -19.53 11.56 1.70
N VAL A 182 -18.52 11.51 2.57
CA VAL A 182 -18.17 12.59 3.50
C VAL A 182 -16.73 13.02 3.27
N LYS A 183 -16.48 14.33 3.18
CA LYS A 183 -15.14 14.92 3.21
C LYS A 183 -14.99 15.80 4.46
N VAL A 184 -13.98 15.53 5.27
CA VAL A 184 -13.55 16.36 6.39
C VAL A 184 -12.30 17.11 5.95
N LEU A 185 -12.36 18.44 6.02
CA LEU A 185 -11.27 19.37 5.74
C LEU A 185 -10.49 19.69 7.00
#